data_AF-A0A060IDS7-F1
#
_entry.id   AF-A0A060IDS7-F1
#
_cell.length_a   1.000
_cell.length_b   1.000
_cell.length_c   1.000
_cell.angle_alpha   90.00
_cell.angle_beta   90.00
_cell.angle_gamma   90.00
#
_symmetry.space_group_name_H-M   'P 1'
#
loop_
_entity.id
_entity.type
_entity.pdbx_description
1 polymer ?
#
loop_
_entity_poly.entity_id
_entity_poly.type
_entity_poly.pdbx_seq_one_letter_code
_entity_poly.pdbx_strand_id
1 'polypeptide(L)'
;MLSTERDLKRGGERFPIPSQGEVEGRLLMFEVVAVTCLQELIAKTDSHLVSRLRRKLIRNLKERCAPLKLCTEDEKAAKEFALQLLSAALEEAEDEKRAASQDPQ
;
A
#
# COMPACT_ATOMS: atom_id res chain seq x y z
N MET A 1 -15.53 -38.53 -11.64
CA MET A 1 -15.63 -37.07 -11.50
C MET A 1 -15.04 -36.69 -10.16
N LEU A 2 -13.99 -35.86 -10.13
CA LEU A 2 -13.43 -35.34 -8.88
C LEU A 2 -14.40 -34.27 -8.36
N SER A 3 -14.98 -34.51 -7.18
CA SER A 3 -15.97 -33.64 -6.56
C SER A 3 -15.35 -32.28 -6.21
N THR A 4 -15.80 -31.23 -6.87
CA THR A 4 -15.45 -29.81 -6.62
C THR A 4 -15.89 -29.31 -5.25
N GLU A 5 -16.68 -30.08 -4.51
CA GLU A 5 -17.13 -29.74 -3.15
C GLU A 5 -16.02 -29.79 -2.09
N ARG A 6 -14.89 -30.45 -2.38
CA ARG A 6 -13.81 -30.61 -1.38
C ARG A 6 -12.97 -29.34 -1.18
N ASP A 7 -13.08 -28.35 -2.08
CA ASP A 7 -12.30 -27.10 -2.05
C ASP A 7 -13.08 -25.90 -1.50
N LEU A 8 -14.35 -26.06 -1.16
CA LEU A 8 -15.21 -24.97 -0.66
C LEU A 8 -15.32 -24.96 0.87
N LYS A 9 -14.20 -24.97 1.59
CA LYS A 9 -14.20 -24.67 3.04
C LYS A 9 -13.56 -23.31 3.28
N ARG A 10 -14.41 -22.32 3.60
CA ARG A 10 -13.99 -20.96 3.96
C ARG A 10 -13.19 -21.01 5.27
N GLY A 11 -11.95 -20.54 5.26
CA GLY A 11 -11.10 -20.42 6.46
C GLY A 11 -9.71 -21.04 6.31
N GLY A 12 -8.69 -20.20 6.49
CA GLY A 12 -7.26 -20.46 6.22
C GLY A 12 -6.54 -21.52 7.06
N GLU A 13 -7.24 -22.44 7.73
CA GLU A 13 -6.59 -23.57 8.44
C GLU A 13 -6.47 -24.83 7.57
N ARG A 14 -7.00 -24.84 6.33
CA ARG A 14 -7.09 -26.06 5.51
C ARG A 14 -6.48 -25.96 4.10
N PHE A 15 -6.09 -24.77 3.64
CA PHE A 15 -5.53 -24.60 2.29
C PHE A 15 -4.11 -24.00 2.35
N PRO A 16 -3.11 -24.67 1.74
CA PRO A 16 -1.75 -24.15 1.70
C PRO A 16 -1.60 -22.94 0.76
N ILE A 17 -2.62 -22.64 -0.05
CA ILE A 17 -2.64 -21.53 -1.00
C ILE A 17 -3.80 -20.60 -0.60
N PRO A 18 -3.53 -19.30 -0.35
CA PRO A 18 -4.58 -18.33 -0.05
C PRO A 18 -5.52 -18.16 -1.25
N SER A 19 -6.80 -17.97 -0.96
CA SER A 19 -7.78 -17.58 -1.97
C SER A 19 -7.51 -16.16 -2.49
N GLN A 20 -7.99 -15.85 -3.69
CA GLN A 20 -7.86 -14.51 -4.28
C GLN A 20 -8.42 -13.42 -3.36
N GLY A 21 -9.61 -13.63 -2.77
CA GLY A 21 -10.20 -12.67 -1.84
C GLY A 21 -9.38 -12.47 -0.56
N GLU A 22 -8.66 -13.48 -0.09
CA GLU A 22 -7.72 -13.34 1.04
C GLU A 22 -6.49 -12.51 0.67
N VAL A 23 -5.99 -12.67 -0.56
CA VAL A 23 -4.87 -11.86 -1.07
C VAL A 23 -5.31 -10.40 -1.24
N GLU A 24 -6.43 -10.16 -1.93
CA GLU A 24 -7.00 -8.83 -2.13
C GLU A 24 -7.31 -8.13 -0.81
N GLY A 25 -7.93 -8.84 0.14
CA GLY A 25 -8.23 -8.29 1.46
C GLY A 25 -6.98 -7.89 2.24
N ARG A 26 -5.89 -8.66 2.12
CA ARG A 26 -4.59 -8.31 2.74
C ARG A 26 -3.94 -7.11 2.06
N LEU A 27 -3.98 -7.03 0.73
CA LEU A 27 -3.43 -5.90 -0.01
C LEU A 27 -4.17 -4.61 0.35
N LEU A 28 -5.50 -4.63 0.36
CA LEU A 28 -6.33 -3.49 0.76
C LEU A 28 -6.04 -3.07 2.20
N MET A 29 -5.91 -4.03 3.13
CA MET A 29 -5.56 -3.73 4.52
C MET A 29 -4.21 -3.02 4.62
N PHE A 30 -3.18 -3.49 3.90
CA PHE A 30 -1.87 -2.83 3.87
C PHE A 30 -1.94 -1.43 3.25
N GLU A 31 -2.72 -1.25 2.20
CA GLU A 31 -2.96 0.05 1.58
C GLU A 31 -3.60 1.03 2.55
N VAL A 32 -4.72 0.64 3.19
CA VAL A 32 -5.41 1.48 4.19
C VAL A 32 -4.46 1.88 5.31
N VAL A 33 -3.73 0.91 5.89
CA VAL A 33 -2.78 1.20 6.98
C VAL A 33 -1.66 2.13 6.51
N ALA A 34 -1.10 1.89 5.32
CA ALA A 34 -0.02 2.71 4.79
C ALA A 34 -0.49 4.15 4.53
N VAL A 35 -1.64 4.33 3.88
CA VAL A 35 -2.21 5.63 3.56
C VAL A 35 -2.53 6.41 4.83
N THR A 36 -3.25 5.81 5.79
CA THR A 36 -3.58 6.48 7.07
C THR A 36 -2.32 6.89 7.84
N CYS A 37 -1.31 6.02 7.95
CA CYS A 37 -0.06 6.38 8.62
C CYS A 37 0.73 7.47 7.90
N LEU A 38 0.74 7.45 6.56
CA LEU A 38 1.43 8.46 5.76
C LEU A 38 0.72 9.81 5.85
N GLN A 39 -0.60 9.86 5.80
CA GLN A 39 -1.40 11.09 5.97
C GLN A 39 -1.07 11.78 7.29
N GLU A 40 -1.16 11.05 8.40
CA GLU A 40 -0.82 11.54 9.74
C GLU A 40 0.62 12.04 9.86
N LEU A 41 1.56 11.36 9.20
CA LEU A 41 2.96 11.77 9.17
C LEU A 41 3.15 13.03 8.33
N ILE A 42 2.57 13.09 7.13
CA ILE A 42 2.70 14.20 6.18
C ILE A 42 2.05 15.47 6.72
N ALA A 43 0.88 15.36 7.37
CA ALA A 43 0.18 16.50 7.98
C ALA A 43 1.08 17.27 8.97
N LYS A 44 2.02 16.58 9.61
CA LYS A 44 2.92 17.12 10.65
C LYS A 44 4.32 17.48 10.13
N THR A 45 4.57 17.34 8.83
CA THR A 45 5.92 17.27 8.26
C THR A 45 6.13 18.28 7.13
N ASP A 46 7.31 18.89 7.08
CA ASP A 46 7.70 19.81 5.99
C ASP A 46 7.79 19.14 4.62
N SER A 47 7.48 19.89 3.56
CA SER A 47 7.54 19.45 2.15
C SER A 47 8.91 18.91 1.73
N HIS A 48 10.01 19.42 2.30
CA HIS A 48 11.36 18.90 2.06
C HIS A 48 11.55 17.45 2.54
N LEU A 49 10.87 17.07 3.63
CA LEU A 49 10.95 15.72 4.18
C LEU A 49 10.13 14.72 3.35
N VAL A 50 9.06 15.16 2.67
CA VAL A 50 8.33 14.34 1.68
C VAL A 50 9.24 13.93 0.52
N SER A 51 10.02 14.87 -0.02
CA SER A 51 10.99 14.57 -1.09
C SER A 51 12.06 13.55 -0.63
N ARG A 52 12.49 13.64 0.63
CA ARG A 52 13.42 12.67 1.24
C ARG A 52 12.76 11.31 1.44
N LEU A 53 11.50 11.27 1.88
CA LEU A 53 10.72 10.06 2.04
C LEU A 53 10.57 9.31 0.73
N ARG A 54 10.19 10.00 -0.36
CA ARG A 54 10.08 9.41 -1.70
C ARG A 54 11.38 8.72 -2.15
N ARG A 55 12.52 9.38 -1.99
CA ARG A 55 13.84 8.78 -2.33
C ARG A 55 14.16 7.55 -1.49
N LYS A 56 13.89 7.61 -0.19
CA LYS A 56 14.10 6.46 0.72
C LYS A 56 13.18 5.30 0.36
N LEU A 57 11.92 5.56 0.02
CA LEU A 57 10.94 4.55 -0.40
C LEU A 57 11.44 3.79 -1.63
N ILE A 58 11.83 4.50 -2.69
CA ILE A 58 12.34 3.88 -3.92
C ILE A 58 13.58 3.02 -3.64
N ARG A 59 14.51 3.53 -2.82
CA ARG A 59 15.71 2.76 -2.45
C ARG A 59 15.35 1.49 -1.67
N ASN A 60 14.50 1.61 -0.67
CA ASN A 60 14.05 0.48 0.13
C ASN A 60 13.33 -0.56 -0.74
N LEU A 61 12.48 -0.15 -1.67
CA LEU A 61 11.82 -1.06 -2.60
C LEU A 61 12.84 -1.82 -3.44
N LYS A 62 13.84 -1.13 -4.00
CA LYS A 62 14.91 -1.80 -4.74
C LYS A 62 15.64 -2.85 -3.89
N GLU A 63 16.00 -2.50 -2.66
CA GLU A 63 16.69 -3.41 -1.73
C GLU A 63 15.82 -4.59 -1.30
N ARG A 64 14.52 -4.37 -1.09
CA ARG A 64 13.57 -5.40 -0.62
C ARG A 64 13.03 -6.28 -1.75
N CYS A 65 12.95 -5.77 -2.98
CA CYS A 65 12.58 -6.55 -4.16
C CYS A 65 13.73 -7.43 -4.67
N ALA A 66 14.99 -7.02 -4.48
CA ALA A 66 16.16 -7.78 -4.92
C ALA A 66 16.15 -9.29 -4.53
N PRO A 67 15.87 -9.69 -3.27
CA PRO A 67 15.81 -11.10 -2.90
C PRO A 67 14.60 -11.85 -3.48
N LEU A 68 13.56 -11.15 -3.94
CA LEU A 68 12.33 -11.75 -4.47
C LEU A 68 12.48 -12.25 -5.92
N LYS A 69 13.59 -11.89 -6.60
CA LYS A 69 13.87 -12.28 -8.00
C LYS A 69 12.70 -11.96 -8.94
N LEU A 70 12.06 -10.82 -8.72
CA LEU A 70 10.99 -10.31 -9.58
C LEU A 70 11.52 -10.04 -10.98
N CYS A 71 10.67 -10.18 -11.99
CA CYS A 71 11.04 -9.70 -13.32
C CYS A 71 11.05 -8.16 -13.35
N THR A 72 11.67 -7.58 -14.38
CA THR A 72 11.80 -6.12 -14.50
C THR A 72 10.44 -5.41 -14.48
N GLU A 73 9.42 -6.00 -15.09
CA GLU A 73 8.06 -5.44 -15.12
C GLU A 73 7.40 -5.49 -13.74
N ASP A 74 7.55 -6.59 -13.00
CA ASP A 74 7.00 -6.71 -11.64
C ASP A 74 7.69 -5.74 -10.66
N GLU A 75 9.01 -5.55 -10.78
CA GLU A 75 9.71 -4.53 -10.00
C GLU A 75 9.24 -3.11 -10.33
N LYS A 76 8.97 -2.84 -11.61
CA LYS A 76 8.47 -1.55 -12.07
C LYS A 76 7.07 -1.30 -11.53
N ALA A 77 6.17 -2.28 -11.65
CA ALA A 77 4.83 -2.23 -11.12
C ALA A 77 4.83 -2.00 -9.60
N ALA A 78 5.70 -2.67 -8.84
CA ALA A 78 5.83 -2.46 -7.41
C ALA A 78 6.28 -1.02 -7.05
N LYS A 79 7.22 -0.46 -7.83
CA LYS A 79 7.69 0.93 -7.64
C LYS A 79 6.60 1.95 -7.99
N GLU A 80 5.86 1.72 -9.08
CA GLU A 80 4.76 2.58 -9.49
C GLU A 80 3.63 2.58 -8.46
N PHE A 81 3.22 1.40 -8.00
CA PHE A 81 2.19 1.26 -6.98
C PHE A 81 2.57 1.97 -5.66
N ALA A 82 3.81 1.82 -5.21
CA ALA A 82 4.27 2.51 -4.01
C ALA A 82 4.30 4.04 -4.16
N LEU A 83 4.60 4.55 -5.36
CA LEU A 83 4.53 5.99 -5.64
C LEU A 83 3.08 6.48 -5.69
N GLN A 84 2.15 5.69 -6.23
CA GLN A 84 0.72 6.00 -6.20
C GLN A 84 0.19 6.10 -4.77
N LEU A 85 0.53 5.15 -3.90
CA LEU A 85 0.17 5.21 -2.47
C LEU A 85 0.68 6.47 -1.78
N LEU A 86 1.93 6.85 -2.05
CA LEU A 86 2.50 8.08 -1.50
C LEU A 86 1.78 9.34 -2.03
N SER A 87 1.46 9.38 -3.32
CA SER A 87 0.70 10.48 -3.91
C SER A 87 -0.71 10.59 -3.33
N ALA A 88 -1.43 9.48 -3.20
CA ALA A 88 -2.77 9.46 -2.60
C ALA A 88 -2.76 9.97 -1.14
N ALA A 89 -1.77 9.54 -0.36
CA ALA A 89 -1.60 10.04 1.01
C ALA A 89 -1.26 11.54 1.07
N LEU A 90 -0.51 12.06 0.09
CA LEU A 90 -0.23 13.49 -0.03
C LEU A 90 -1.47 14.30 -0.41
N GLU A 91 -2.25 13.80 -1.37
CA GLU A 91 -3.48 14.44 -1.83
C GLU A 91 -4.48 14.58 -0.68
N GLU A 92 -4.76 13.50 0.05
CA GLU A 92 -5.67 13.55 1.19
C GLU A 92 -5.14 14.48 2.30
N ALA A 93 -3.85 14.42 2.63
CA ALA A 93 -3.28 15.27 3.68
C ALA A 93 -3.37 16.77 3.33
N GLU A 94 -3.32 17.13 2.05
CA GLU A 94 -3.54 18.50 1.58
C GLU A 94 -5.02 18.88 1.61
N ASP A 95 -5.92 17.95 1.27
CA ASP A 95 -7.37 18.17 1.35
C ASP A 95 -7.85 18.34 2.81
N GLU A 96 -7.31 17.57 3.75
CA GLU A 96 -7.56 17.75 5.20
C GLU A 96 -7.08 19.11 5.70
N LYS A 97 -5.88 19.57 5.29
CA LYS A 97 -5.39 20.91 5.65
C LYS A 97 -6.30 22.01 5.12
N ARG A 98 -6.81 21.85 3.90
CA ARG A 98 -7.75 22.81 3.28
C ARG A 98 -9.07 22.83 4.04
N ALA A 99 -9.63 21.67 4.37
CA ALA A 99 -10.85 21.58 5.17
C ALA A 99 -10.69 22.25 6.55
N ALA A 100 -9.57 21.99 7.24
CA ALA A 100 -9.27 22.61 8.53
C ALA A 100 -9.09 24.14 8.46
N SER A 101 -8.69 24.68 7.31
CA SER A 101 -8.57 26.13 7.07
C SER A 101 -9.88 26.82 6.66
N GLN A 102 -10.91 26.03 6.32
CA GLN A 102 -12.21 26.53 5.83
C GLN A 102 -13.31 26.58 6.89
N ASP A 103 -13.05 26.12 8.12
CA ASP A 103 -13.93 26.33 9.28
C ASP A 103 -13.61 27.69 9.94
N PRO A 104 -14.45 28.74 9.76
CA PRO A 104 -14.33 29.98 10.51
C PRO A 104 -15.08 29.80 11.84
N GLN A 105 -14.36 29.89 12.95
CA GLN A 105 -14.97 30.23 14.25
C GLN A 105 -15.54 31.65 14.21
#